data_AF-A0A9P4HFM7-F1
#
_entry.id   AF-A0A9P4HFM7-F1
#
_cell.length_a   1.000
_cell.length_b   1.000
_cell.length_c   1.000
_cell.angle_alpha   90.00
_cell.angle_beta   90.00
_cell.angle_gamma   90.00
#
_symmetry.space_group_name_H-M   'P 1'
#
loop_
_entity.id
_entity.type
_entity.pdbx_description
1 polymer ?
#
loop_
_entity_poly.entity_id
_entity_poly.type
_entity_poly.pdbx_seq_one_letter_code
_entity_poly.pdbx_strand_id
1 'polypeptide(L)'
;MPASHRILLTGTNSYIASHILSQLLATKNYSVRAVVRSQSKVDAIKALLPNASAQQLDFAVVPDITVANAFDTALQSSPRFDTVMHTSSPILFSAAASRVARDDVKSVIITSSFAAVGFHPNEEPGKVYTEDDWNPVTLSQVEAAWAEDIKDPAYLASKTFAEPAAWDFVEERKAEVKWDFVTLNPPMVYGPLAHKISSLAKLSESTGHIYKGFFATKTPTDALPPDGLALYVDVRDLTTAHISAMEVAEAGNQRFGICGREFRSQELADLFRNDLPGVEARVPKGRPGDVNKDGTRM
;
A
#
# COMPACT_ATOMS: atom_id res chain seq x y z
N MET A 1 -8.72 4.01 -30.69
CA MET A 1 -9.55 4.84 -29.81
C MET A 1 -8.68 5.30 -28.65
N PRO A 2 -8.69 6.58 -28.25
CA PRO A 2 -8.06 6.98 -27.00
C PRO A 2 -8.72 6.23 -25.83
N ALA A 3 -7.94 5.93 -24.77
CA ALA A 3 -8.47 5.35 -23.53
C ALA A 3 -9.61 6.22 -22.98
N SER A 4 -10.69 5.62 -22.50
CA SER A 4 -11.86 6.38 -22.03
C SER A 4 -11.69 6.94 -20.61
N HIS A 5 -10.71 6.44 -19.85
CA HIS A 5 -10.53 6.77 -18.43
C HIS A 5 -9.06 7.02 -18.12
N ARG A 6 -8.75 8.19 -17.57
CA ARG A 6 -7.39 8.67 -17.34
C ARG A 6 -7.08 8.76 -15.85
N ILE A 7 -5.99 8.10 -15.43
CA ILE A 7 -5.60 7.94 -14.02
C ILE A 7 -4.30 8.69 -13.74
N LEU A 8 -4.25 9.45 -12.65
CA LEU A 8 -2.99 9.88 -12.02
C LEU A 8 -2.61 8.87 -10.95
N LEU A 9 -1.46 8.19 -11.10
CA LEU A 9 -0.99 7.20 -10.13
C LEU A 9 0.29 7.69 -9.47
N THR A 10 0.24 8.03 -8.18
CA THR A 10 1.42 8.49 -7.44
C THR A 10 2.25 7.35 -6.88
N GLY A 11 3.56 7.57 -6.71
CA GLY A 11 4.46 6.55 -6.16
C GLY A 11 4.61 5.33 -7.07
N THR A 12 4.47 5.50 -8.40
CA THR A 12 4.25 4.40 -9.35
C THR A 12 5.33 3.32 -9.35
N ASN A 13 6.55 3.66 -8.93
CA ASN A 13 7.66 2.71 -8.82
C ASN A 13 7.66 1.91 -7.50
N SER A 14 6.61 2.00 -6.68
CA SER A 14 6.45 1.23 -5.44
C SER A 14 6.00 -0.19 -5.72
N TYR A 15 6.07 -1.05 -4.69
CA TYR A 15 5.63 -2.44 -4.78
C TYR A 15 4.16 -2.55 -5.24
N ILE A 16 3.24 -1.90 -4.51
CA ILE A 16 1.80 -1.91 -4.81
C ILE A 16 1.50 -1.22 -6.14
N ALA A 17 2.02 0.00 -6.34
CA ALA A 17 1.69 0.79 -7.52
C ALA A 17 2.20 0.18 -8.83
N SER A 18 3.29 -0.59 -8.78
CA SER A 18 3.78 -1.30 -9.96
C SER A 18 2.82 -2.39 -10.44
N HIS A 19 2.07 -3.04 -9.52
CA HIS A 19 1.00 -3.97 -9.90
C HIS A 19 -0.21 -3.23 -10.46
N ILE A 20 -0.63 -2.13 -9.82
CA ILE A 20 -1.72 -1.26 -10.33
C ILE A 20 -1.39 -0.77 -11.74
N LEU A 21 -0.19 -0.24 -11.98
CA LEU A 21 0.22 0.21 -13.30
C LEU A 21 0.15 -0.92 -14.34
N SER A 22 0.68 -2.10 -14.01
CA SER A 22 0.69 -3.25 -14.92
C SER A 22 -0.73 -3.67 -15.32
N GLN A 23 -1.63 -3.79 -14.34
CA GLN A 23 -3.01 -4.21 -14.59
C GLN A 23 -3.82 -3.14 -15.35
N LEU A 24 -3.63 -1.86 -15.04
CA LEU A 24 -4.26 -0.77 -15.79
C LEU A 24 -3.81 -0.78 -17.26
N LEU A 25 -2.51 -0.92 -17.53
CA LEU A 25 -1.98 -0.90 -18.91
C LEU A 25 -2.33 -2.16 -19.72
N ALA A 26 -2.53 -3.29 -19.06
CA ALA A 26 -3.05 -4.50 -19.69
C ALA A 26 -4.51 -4.33 -20.16
N THR A 27 -5.24 -3.38 -19.59
CA THR A 27 -6.63 -3.08 -19.92
C THR A 27 -6.71 -1.94 -20.94
N LYS A 28 -7.32 -2.20 -22.10
CA LYS A 28 -7.33 -1.27 -23.25
C LYS A 28 -8.05 0.07 -22.99
N ASN A 29 -8.74 0.22 -21.86
CA ASN A 29 -9.58 1.38 -21.56
C ASN A 29 -8.92 2.45 -20.67
N TYR A 30 -7.71 2.18 -20.18
CA TYR A 30 -7.01 3.06 -19.24
C TYR A 30 -5.79 3.75 -19.85
N SER A 31 -5.59 5.00 -19.44
CA SER A 31 -4.31 5.70 -19.59
C SER A 31 -3.84 6.20 -18.23
N VAL A 32 -2.53 6.17 -18.00
CA VAL A 32 -1.94 6.46 -16.70
C VAL A 32 -0.87 7.54 -16.84
N ARG A 33 -0.97 8.56 -16.00
CA ARG A 33 0.17 9.40 -15.66
C ARG A 33 0.86 8.83 -14.43
N ALA A 34 2.04 8.27 -14.64
CA ALA A 34 2.89 7.74 -13.58
C ALA A 34 3.67 8.88 -12.91
N VAL A 35 3.43 9.11 -11.62
CA VAL A 35 4.17 10.11 -10.84
C VAL A 35 5.27 9.43 -10.02
N VAL A 36 6.51 9.86 -10.25
CA VAL A 36 7.71 9.33 -9.58
C VAL A 36 8.63 10.45 -9.12
N ARG A 37 9.59 10.13 -8.25
CA ARG A 37 10.48 11.13 -7.63
C ARG A 37 11.64 11.62 -8.49
N SER A 38 11.97 10.93 -9.57
CA SER A 38 13.15 11.27 -10.38
C SER A 38 13.06 10.72 -11.80
N GLN A 39 13.81 11.33 -12.72
CA GLN A 39 13.93 10.86 -14.10
C GLN A 39 14.44 9.41 -14.16
N SER A 40 15.40 9.04 -13.32
CA SER A 40 15.89 7.66 -13.24
C SER A 40 14.79 6.63 -12.90
N LYS A 41 13.71 7.04 -12.24
CA LYS A 41 12.55 6.18 -11.98
C LYS A 41 11.61 6.09 -13.19
N VAL A 42 11.47 7.17 -13.95
CA VAL A 42 10.77 7.16 -15.24
C VAL A 42 11.46 6.16 -16.17
N ASP A 43 12.79 6.24 -16.30
CA ASP A 43 13.56 5.38 -17.19
C ASP A 43 13.45 3.90 -16.79
N ALA A 44 13.45 3.62 -15.48
CA ALA A 44 13.25 2.26 -14.96
C ALA A 44 11.86 1.70 -15.31
N ILE A 45 10.79 2.50 -15.22
CA ILE A 45 9.44 2.06 -15.60
C ILE A 45 9.35 1.83 -17.12
N LYS A 46 9.90 2.75 -17.93
CA LYS A 46 9.94 2.59 -19.40
C LYS A 46 10.66 1.30 -19.82
N ALA A 47 11.75 0.95 -19.14
CA ALA A 47 12.49 -0.27 -19.42
C ALA A 47 11.69 -1.56 -19.09
N LEU A 48 10.79 -1.50 -18.11
CA LEU A 48 9.90 -2.62 -17.76
C LEU A 48 8.68 -2.74 -18.67
N LEU A 49 8.27 -1.63 -19.28
CA LEU A 49 7.06 -1.51 -20.09
C LEU A 49 7.39 -0.96 -21.49
N PRO A 50 8.28 -1.62 -22.27
CA PRO A 50 8.78 -1.08 -23.54
C PRO A 50 7.68 -0.94 -24.60
N ASN A 51 6.57 -1.66 -24.44
CA ASN A 51 5.44 -1.66 -25.37
C ASN A 51 4.34 -0.65 -24.98
N ALA A 52 4.46 0.05 -23.86
CA ALA A 52 3.48 1.06 -23.46
C ALA A 52 3.58 2.28 -24.38
N SER A 53 2.50 2.58 -25.10
CA SER A 53 2.43 3.77 -25.93
C SER A 53 2.39 5.05 -25.09
N ALA A 54 2.84 6.17 -25.65
CA ALA A 54 2.77 7.48 -24.98
C ALA A 54 1.33 7.92 -24.69
N GLN A 55 0.35 7.37 -25.42
CA GLN A 55 -1.07 7.58 -25.18
C GLN A 55 -1.59 6.79 -23.97
N GLN A 56 -0.99 5.64 -23.66
CA GLN A 56 -1.37 4.82 -22.50
C GLN A 56 -0.58 5.18 -21.24
N LEU A 57 0.67 5.61 -21.39
CA LEU A 57 1.55 5.91 -20.26
C LEU A 57 2.36 7.19 -20.50
N ASP A 58 2.10 8.20 -19.68
CA ASP A 58 2.94 9.39 -19.56
C ASP A 58 3.43 9.56 -18.11
N PHE A 59 4.31 10.54 -17.88
CA PHE A 59 5.03 10.65 -16.61
C PHE A 59 5.01 12.08 -16.08
N ALA A 60 5.02 12.20 -14.75
CA ALA A 60 5.38 13.43 -14.06
C ALA A 60 6.44 13.13 -12.99
N VAL A 61 7.36 14.08 -12.80
CA VAL A 61 8.38 14.00 -11.76
C VAL A 61 8.01 14.94 -10.63
N VAL A 62 7.77 14.39 -9.44
CA VAL A 62 7.52 15.13 -8.20
C VAL A 62 8.59 14.72 -7.19
N PRO A 63 9.71 15.47 -7.09
CA PRO A 63 10.86 15.06 -6.29
C PRO A 63 10.57 14.96 -4.80
N ASP A 64 9.76 15.90 -4.30
CA ASP A 64 9.39 16.00 -2.90
C ASP A 64 7.90 16.29 -2.79
N ILE A 65 7.16 15.32 -2.26
CA ILE A 65 5.71 15.40 -2.08
C ILE A 65 5.31 16.25 -0.87
N THR A 66 6.24 16.57 0.03
CA THR A 66 6.04 17.39 1.24
C THR A 66 5.90 18.88 0.94
N VAL A 67 6.37 19.31 -0.24
CA VAL A 67 6.34 20.70 -0.67
C VAL A 67 4.92 21.14 -1.01
N ALA A 68 4.55 22.35 -0.61
CA ALA A 68 3.29 22.94 -1.03
C ALA A 68 3.22 22.99 -2.56
N ASN A 69 2.07 22.62 -3.13
CA ASN A 69 1.80 22.62 -4.58
C ASN A 69 2.68 21.65 -5.38
N ALA A 70 3.27 20.63 -4.72
CA ALA A 70 4.14 19.64 -5.36
C ALA A 70 3.51 18.93 -6.57
N PHE A 71 2.18 18.81 -6.59
CA PHE A 71 1.44 18.08 -7.63
C PHE A 71 0.76 18.99 -8.67
N ASP A 72 0.84 20.32 -8.56
CA ASP A 72 0.11 21.25 -9.45
C ASP A 72 0.38 20.96 -10.93
N THR A 73 1.66 20.80 -11.29
CA THR A 73 2.09 20.45 -12.64
C THR A 73 1.69 19.02 -13.01
N ALA A 74 1.83 18.06 -12.08
CA ALA A 74 1.47 16.67 -12.33
C ALA A 74 -0.04 16.51 -12.63
N LEU A 75 -0.87 17.36 -12.04
CA LEU A 75 -2.31 17.42 -12.26
C LEU A 75 -2.73 18.11 -13.56
N GLN A 76 -1.85 18.85 -14.23
CA GLN A 76 -2.18 19.52 -15.49
C GLN A 76 -2.30 18.51 -16.62
N SER A 77 -3.53 18.21 -17.05
CA SER A 77 -3.77 17.20 -18.08
C SER A 77 -4.92 17.58 -19.01
N SER A 78 -4.76 17.22 -20.28
CA SER A 78 -5.81 17.22 -21.30
C SER A 78 -5.70 15.91 -22.10
N PRO A 79 -6.69 14.99 -22.02
CA PRO A 79 -7.92 15.09 -21.22
C PRO A 79 -7.64 15.14 -19.72
N ARG A 80 -8.65 15.57 -18.95
CA ARG A 80 -8.60 15.64 -17.47
C ARG A 80 -8.44 14.23 -16.87
N PHE A 81 -8.04 14.17 -15.60
CA PHE A 81 -8.02 12.90 -14.88
C PHE A 81 -9.44 12.54 -14.44
N ASP A 82 -9.82 11.28 -14.61
CA ASP A 82 -11.04 10.72 -14.04
C ASP A 82 -10.78 10.25 -12.61
N THR A 83 -9.61 9.67 -12.35
CA THR A 83 -9.27 9.10 -11.05
C THR A 83 -7.86 9.48 -10.62
N VAL A 84 -7.70 9.71 -9.33
CA VAL A 84 -6.40 9.87 -8.68
C VAL A 84 -6.19 8.71 -7.73
N MET A 85 -5.15 7.92 -7.97
CA MET A 85 -4.71 6.85 -7.08
C MET A 85 -3.43 7.28 -6.36
N HIS A 86 -3.56 7.61 -5.08
CA HIS A 86 -2.43 8.01 -4.26
C HIS A 86 -1.89 6.83 -3.46
N THR A 87 -0.72 6.34 -3.87
CA THR A 87 -0.05 5.20 -3.21
C THR A 87 1.29 5.59 -2.58
N SER A 88 1.72 6.84 -2.78
CA SER A 88 2.95 7.37 -2.19
C SER A 88 2.82 7.58 -0.68
N SER A 89 3.95 7.42 0.01
CA SER A 89 4.09 7.70 1.44
C SER A 89 5.31 8.60 1.65
N PRO A 90 5.32 9.51 2.66
CA PRO A 90 4.24 9.78 3.62
C PRO A 90 2.98 10.39 2.97
N ILE A 91 1.81 10.12 3.55
CA ILE A 91 0.57 10.81 3.16
C ILE A 91 0.56 12.16 3.88
N LEU A 92 0.42 13.27 3.16
CA LEU A 92 0.60 14.63 3.73
C LEU A 92 -0.72 15.40 3.81
N PHE A 93 -0.92 16.07 4.95
CA PHE A 93 -2.21 15.99 5.65
C PHE A 93 -3.08 17.25 5.74
N SER A 94 -2.76 18.29 4.98
CA SER A 94 -3.71 19.41 4.78
C SER A 94 -4.11 19.58 3.32
N ALA A 95 -3.68 18.62 2.49
CA ALA A 95 -3.46 18.94 1.10
C ALA A 95 -3.43 17.74 0.15
N ALA A 96 -3.49 16.48 0.60
CA ALA A 96 -3.63 15.38 -0.35
C ALA A 96 -4.90 15.55 -1.18
N ALA A 97 -6.07 15.71 -0.55
CA ALA A 97 -7.32 15.90 -1.28
C ALA A 97 -7.37 17.18 -2.15
N SER A 98 -6.85 18.33 -1.71
CA SER A 98 -6.82 19.57 -2.52
C SER A 98 -5.63 19.68 -3.49
N ARG A 99 -4.51 18.99 -3.25
CA ARG A 99 -3.31 19.04 -4.11
C ARG A 99 -3.19 17.86 -5.05
N VAL A 100 -3.87 16.73 -4.81
CA VAL A 100 -3.88 15.60 -5.76
C VAL A 100 -5.18 15.47 -6.52
N ALA A 101 -6.22 16.24 -6.18
CA ALA A 101 -7.45 16.28 -6.97
C ALA A 101 -7.91 17.72 -7.20
N ARG A 102 -8.45 17.93 -8.39
CA ARG A 102 -9.18 19.15 -8.77
C ARG A 102 -10.67 18.81 -8.77
N ASP A 103 -11.53 19.83 -8.80
CA ASP A 103 -13.00 19.70 -8.83
C ASP A 103 -13.57 18.87 -10.00
N ASP A 104 -12.71 18.41 -10.92
CA ASP A 104 -13.06 17.76 -12.16
C ASP A 104 -12.67 16.28 -12.25
N VAL A 105 -12.10 15.71 -11.19
CA VAL A 105 -11.95 14.25 -11.07
C VAL A 105 -13.28 13.63 -10.64
N LYS A 106 -13.43 12.31 -10.85
CA LYS A 106 -14.58 11.52 -10.38
C LYS A 106 -14.29 10.86 -9.04
N SER A 107 -13.07 10.38 -8.83
CA SER A 107 -12.69 9.71 -7.60
C SER A 107 -11.24 9.91 -7.18
N VAL A 108 -11.02 9.86 -5.87
CA VAL A 108 -9.71 9.90 -5.22
C VAL A 108 -9.60 8.68 -4.32
N ILE A 109 -8.64 7.81 -4.65
CA ILE A 109 -8.41 6.55 -3.95
C ILE A 109 -7.05 6.62 -3.27
N ILE A 110 -7.01 6.43 -1.96
CA ILE A 110 -5.79 6.47 -1.15
C ILE A 110 -5.45 5.05 -0.66
N THR A 111 -4.21 4.63 -0.89
CA THR A 111 -3.65 3.48 -0.18
C THR A 111 -3.29 3.91 1.25
N SER A 112 -4.19 3.64 2.18
CA SER A 112 -3.95 3.79 3.61
C SER A 112 -3.23 2.54 4.15
N SER A 113 -3.52 2.13 5.37
CA SER A 113 -2.93 0.98 6.05
C SER A 113 -3.84 0.51 7.18
N PHE A 114 -3.75 -0.77 7.53
CA PHE A 114 -4.33 -1.28 8.77
C PHE A 114 -3.80 -0.53 10.01
N ALA A 115 -2.62 0.10 9.93
CA ALA A 115 -2.09 0.97 10.98
C ALA A 115 -2.99 2.19 11.30
N ALA A 116 -3.87 2.60 10.38
CA ALA A 116 -4.87 3.64 10.64
C ALA A 116 -6.14 3.12 11.34
N VAL A 117 -6.30 1.79 11.40
CA VAL A 117 -7.45 1.08 12.00
C VAL A 117 -7.07 0.51 13.36
N GLY A 118 -5.92 -0.16 13.45
CA GLY A 118 -5.43 -0.83 14.65
C GLY A 118 -3.90 -0.93 14.67
N PHE A 119 -3.39 -2.02 15.25
CA PHE A 119 -1.97 -2.28 15.51
C PHE A 119 -1.35 -1.29 16.51
N HIS A 120 -1.81 -1.36 17.76
CA HIS A 120 -1.36 -0.49 18.86
C HIS A 120 -1.08 -1.25 20.17
N PRO A 121 -0.36 -0.68 21.15
CA PRO A 121 0.04 -1.41 22.36
C PRO A 121 -1.12 -1.89 23.26
N ASN A 122 -2.32 -1.33 23.08
CA ASN A 122 -3.50 -1.56 23.92
C ASN A 122 -4.57 -2.39 23.20
N GLU A 123 -4.20 -3.21 22.20
CA GLU A 123 -5.16 -4.05 21.50
C GLU A 123 -5.81 -5.08 22.44
N GLU A 124 -7.13 -5.19 22.35
CA GLU A 124 -7.89 -6.17 23.13
C GLU A 124 -7.80 -7.55 22.46
N PRO A 125 -7.41 -8.62 23.20
CA PRO A 125 -7.41 -9.96 22.65
C PRO A 125 -8.78 -10.35 22.08
N GLY A 126 -8.83 -10.73 20.80
CA GLY A 126 -10.06 -11.15 20.14
C GLY A 126 -10.94 -10.01 19.60
N LYS A 127 -10.46 -8.76 19.62
CA LYS A 127 -11.14 -7.63 18.96
C LYS A 127 -11.32 -7.92 17.46
N VAL A 128 -12.56 -7.81 17.00
CA VAL A 128 -12.90 -7.77 15.59
C VAL A 128 -12.82 -6.32 15.13
N TYR A 129 -11.92 -6.06 14.18
CA TYR A 129 -11.76 -4.75 13.54
C TYR A 129 -12.67 -4.64 12.32
N THR A 130 -13.20 -3.44 12.13
CA THR A 130 -14.10 -3.04 11.05
C THR A 130 -13.63 -1.70 10.46
N GLU A 131 -14.24 -1.31 9.35
CA GLU A 131 -14.04 -0.03 8.69
C GLU A 131 -14.40 1.19 9.55
N ASP A 132 -15.15 0.99 10.64
CA ASP A 132 -15.51 2.03 11.61
C ASP A 132 -14.42 2.26 12.68
N ASP A 133 -13.48 1.33 12.81
CA ASP A 133 -12.41 1.44 13.80
C ASP A 133 -11.31 2.41 13.32
N TRP A 134 -10.75 3.13 14.29
CA TRP A 134 -9.65 4.06 14.13
C TRP A 134 -8.58 3.76 15.17
N ASN A 135 -7.32 3.82 14.76
CA ASN A 135 -6.23 3.59 15.69
C ASN A 135 -6.20 4.71 16.75
N PRO A 136 -6.35 4.38 18.05
CA PRO A 136 -6.50 5.36 19.12
C PRO A 136 -5.17 5.99 19.58
N VAL A 137 -4.05 5.66 18.91
CA VAL A 137 -2.73 6.20 19.25
C VAL A 137 -2.71 7.73 19.12
N THR A 138 -2.24 8.37 20.19
CA THR A 138 -2.10 9.83 20.29
C THR A 138 -0.71 10.29 19.86
N LEU A 139 -0.57 11.58 19.51
CA LEU A 139 0.74 12.17 19.20
C LEU A 139 1.74 11.99 20.35
N SER A 140 1.32 12.19 21.59
CA SER A 140 2.20 12.02 22.76
C SER A 140 2.70 10.58 22.93
N GLN A 141 1.88 9.58 22.56
CA GLN A 141 2.31 8.17 22.57
C GLN A 141 3.32 7.88 21.45
N VAL A 142 3.14 8.48 20.28
CA VAL A 142 4.13 8.42 19.19
C VAL A 142 5.45 9.07 19.60
N GLU A 143 5.40 10.25 20.22
CA GLU A 143 6.57 10.98 20.71
C GLU A 143 7.33 10.18 21.78
N ALA A 144 6.61 9.55 22.71
CA ALA A 144 7.20 8.66 23.71
C ALA A 144 7.87 7.44 23.07
N ALA A 145 7.21 6.79 22.11
CA ALA A 145 7.79 5.66 21.37
C ALA A 145 9.05 6.05 20.59
N TRP A 146 9.10 7.29 20.07
CA TRP A 146 10.27 7.85 19.40
C TRP A 146 11.46 8.03 20.35
N ALA A 147 11.20 8.43 21.60
CA ALA A 147 12.21 8.60 22.63
C ALA A 147 12.78 7.25 23.12
N GLU A 148 12.00 6.18 22.99
CA GLU A 148 12.35 4.82 23.43
C GLU A 148 12.92 3.91 22.31
N ASP A 149 13.14 4.45 21.10
CA ASP A 149 13.59 3.70 19.91
C ASP A 149 12.72 2.45 19.61
N ILE A 150 11.42 2.53 19.95
CA ILE A 150 10.45 1.48 19.61
C ILE A 150 10.27 1.48 18.09
N LYS A 151 10.20 0.30 17.48
CA LYS A 151 10.23 0.10 16.02
C LYS A 151 9.20 0.98 15.25
N ASP A 152 9.74 1.92 14.47
CA ASP A 152 9.12 2.79 13.46
C ASP A 152 7.83 3.56 13.89
N PRO A 153 7.93 4.46 14.89
CA PRO A 153 6.80 5.27 15.35
C PRO A 153 6.42 6.32 14.30
N ALA A 154 7.36 6.70 13.43
CA ALA A 154 7.16 7.60 12.31
C ALA A 154 6.17 7.04 11.29
N TYR A 155 6.34 5.77 10.90
CA TYR A 155 5.42 5.12 9.98
C TYR A 155 4.01 5.02 10.59
N LEU A 156 3.88 4.54 11.83
CA LEU A 156 2.60 4.41 12.51
C LEU A 156 1.88 5.76 12.57
N ALA A 157 2.55 6.81 13.04
CA ALA A 157 2.03 8.17 13.07
C ALA A 157 1.58 8.66 11.69
N SER A 158 2.42 8.42 10.67
CA SER A 158 2.13 8.81 9.28
C SER A 158 0.98 8.04 8.63
N LYS A 159 0.37 7.07 9.31
CA LYS A 159 -0.84 6.37 8.86
C LYS A 159 -2.01 6.67 9.78
N THR A 160 -1.81 6.58 11.09
CA THR A 160 -2.83 6.86 12.10
C THR A 160 -3.38 8.27 12.01
N PHE A 161 -2.53 9.29 11.87
CA PHE A 161 -3.01 10.67 11.70
C PHE A 161 -3.32 10.99 10.25
N ALA A 162 -2.80 10.16 9.33
CA ALA A 162 -2.81 10.42 7.91
C ALA A 162 -3.95 9.72 7.15
N GLU A 163 -4.99 9.31 7.84
CA GLU A 163 -6.26 8.99 7.20
C GLU A 163 -7.40 9.84 7.76
N PRO A 164 -7.54 10.02 9.10
CA PRO A 164 -8.63 10.79 9.70
C PRO A 164 -8.76 12.19 9.11
N ALA A 165 -7.71 12.99 9.13
CA ALA A 165 -7.73 14.34 8.55
C ALA A 165 -7.85 14.43 7.01
N ALA A 166 -7.69 13.33 6.24
CA ALA A 166 -8.10 13.35 4.83
C ALA A 166 -9.62 13.18 4.73
N TRP A 167 -10.22 12.35 5.59
CA TRP A 167 -11.66 12.29 5.76
C TRP A 167 -12.22 13.61 6.32
N ASP A 168 -11.61 14.20 7.35
CA ASP A 168 -12.03 15.50 7.89
C ASP A 168 -12.03 16.58 6.80
N PHE A 169 -10.98 16.62 5.96
CA PHE A 169 -10.94 17.55 4.82
C PHE A 169 -12.12 17.36 3.87
N VAL A 170 -12.43 16.11 3.50
CA VAL A 170 -13.54 15.80 2.58
C VAL A 170 -14.87 16.18 3.22
N GLU A 171 -15.07 15.86 4.50
CA GLU A 171 -16.29 16.19 5.24
C GLU A 171 -16.49 17.69 5.44
N GLU A 172 -15.44 18.43 5.83
CA GLU A 172 -15.46 19.88 5.99
C GLU A 172 -15.78 20.60 4.67
N ARG A 173 -15.42 20.00 3.53
CA ARG A 173 -15.60 20.57 2.19
C ARG A 173 -16.58 19.80 1.32
N LYS A 174 -17.47 18.99 1.90
CA LYS A 174 -18.41 18.14 1.14
C LYS A 174 -19.32 18.89 0.17
N ALA A 175 -19.53 20.19 0.38
CA ALA A 175 -20.29 21.04 -0.54
C ALA A 175 -19.47 21.47 -1.78
N GLU A 176 -18.14 21.46 -1.68
CA GLU A 176 -17.19 21.83 -2.74
C GLU A 176 -16.62 20.59 -3.46
N VAL A 177 -16.39 19.51 -2.71
CA VAL A 177 -15.90 18.23 -3.21
C VAL A 177 -17.02 17.51 -3.98
N LYS A 178 -16.77 17.24 -5.26
CA LYS A 178 -17.71 16.60 -6.20
C LYS A 178 -17.28 15.21 -6.65
N TRP A 179 -16.25 14.68 -6.01
CA TRP A 179 -15.65 13.40 -6.32
C TRP A 179 -15.76 12.48 -5.13
N ASP A 180 -15.78 11.18 -5.40
CA ASP A 180 -15.83 10.16 -4.37
C ASP A 180 -14.46 9.98 -3.71
N PHE A 181 -14.45 9.89 -2.38
CA PHE A 181 -13.25 9.60 -1.62
C PHE A 181 -13.24 8.14 -1.16
N VAL A 182 -12.14 7.42 -1.38
CA VAL A 182 -12.02 6.02 -0.97
C VAL A 182 -10.67 5.77 -0.30
N THR A 183 -10.67 5.07 0.83
CA THR A 183 -9.44 4.60 1.47
C THR A 183 -9.41 3.08 1.52
N LEU A 184 -8.25 2.51 1.19
CA LEU A 184 -8.00 1.07 1.28
C LEU A 184 -6.98 0.83 2.38
N ASN A 185 -7.34 -0.02 3.36
CA ASN A 185 -6.57 -0.30 4.57
C ASN A 185 -6.02 -1.72 4.56
N PRO A 186 -4.97 -2.01 3.76
CA PRO A 186 -4.36 -3.33 3.76
C PRO A 186 -3.54 -3.56 5.04
N PRO A 187 -3.46 -4.81 5.54
CA PRO A 187 -2.49 -5.22 6.55
C PRO A 187 -1.12 -5.47 5.86
N MET A 188 -0.43 -6.57 6.19
CA MET A 188 0.78 -6.94 5.47
C MET A 188 0.48 -7.26 4.00
N VAL A 189 1.19 -6.62 3.06
CA VAL A 189 0.99 -6.89 1.62
C VAL A 189 2.07 -7.84 1.12
N TYR A 190 1.67 -9.04 0.70
CA TYR A 190 2.58 -10.06 0.16
C TYR A 190 2.23 -10.42 -1.29
N GLY A 191 3.10 -11.18 -1.95
CA GLY A 191 2.91 -11.60 -3.34
C GLY A 191 4.12 -11.31 -4.23
N PRO A 192 4.03 -11.62 -5.54
CA PRO A 192 5.15 -11.49 -6.45
C PRO A 192 5.57 -10.02 -6.64
N LEU A 193 6.84 -9.80 -7.01
CA LEU A 193 7.31 -8.48 -7.43
C LEU A 193 6.88 -8.22 -8.88
N ALA A 194 6.22 -7.09 -9.15
CA ALA A 194 5.95 -6.66 -10.53
C ALA A 194 7.16 -5.98 -11.21
N HIS A 195 8.21 -5.66 -10.45
CA HIS A 195 9.42 -5.01 -10.96
C HIS A 195 10.68 -5.62 -10.35
N LYS A 196 11.81 -5.47 -11.04
CA LYS A 196 13.13 -5.88 -10.51
C LYS A 196 13.56 -4.93 -9.39
N ILE A 197 13.95 -5.48 -8.26
CA ILE A 197 14.65 -4.73 -7.21
C ILE A 197 16.15 -4.77 -7.46
N SER A 198 16.84 -3.63 -7.26
CA SER A 198 18.29 -3.57 -7.48
C SER A 198 19.10 -4.11 -6.29
N SER A 199 18.47 -4.28 -5.13
CA SER A 199 19.06 -4.84 -3.92
C SER A 199 17.97 -5.20 -2.91
N LEU A 200 18.29 -6.08 -1.96
CA LEU A 200 17.39 -6.49 -0.88
C LEU A 200 17.06 -5.34 0.09
N ALA A 201 17.90 -4.30 0.15
CA ALA A 201 17.63 -3.08 0.89
C ALA A 201 16.46 -2.26 0.32
N LYS A 202 15.95 -2.62 -0.88
CA LYS A 202 14.80 -1.98 -1.53
C LYS A 202 13.52 -2.82 -1.49
N LEU A 203 13.50 -3.89 -0.69
CA LEU A 203 12.26 -4.62 -0.42
C LEU A 203 11.25 -3.67 0.23
N SER A 204 9.95 -3.89 -0.03
CA SER A 204 8.89 -3.26 0.76
C SER A 204 9.04 -3.67 2.23
N GLU A 205 8.43 -2.91 3.14
CA GLU A 205 8.51 -3.25 4.57
C GLU A 205 7.98 -4.66 4.85
N SER A 206 6.86 -5.03 4.22
CA SER A 206 6.25 -6.35 4.36
C SER A 206 7.16 -7.48 3.85
N THR A 207 7.65 -7.39 2.60
CA THR A 207 8.55 -8.42 2.04
C THR A 207 9.91 -8.43 2.76
N GLY A 208 10.37 -7.27 3.21
CA GLY A 208 11.55 -7.12 4.04
C GLY A 208 11.42 -7.82 5.39
N HIS A 209 10.24 -7.82 5.99
CA HIS A 209 9.94 -8.57 7.21
C HIS A 209 10.12 -10.08 7.00
N ILE A 210 9.53 -10.65 5.93
CA ILE A 210 9.73 -12.05 5.57
C ILE A 210 11.21 -12.35 5.33
N TYR A 211 11.88 -11.52 4.52
CA TYR A 211 13.29 -11.73 4.18
C TYR A 211 14.18 -11.74 5.44
N LYS A 212 14.04 -10.74 6.31
CA LYS A 212 14.83 -10.63 7.56
C LYS A 212 14.50 -11.74 8.55
N GLY A 213 13.23 -12.09 8.69
CA GLY A 213 12.75 -13.08 9.65
C GLY A 213 13.13 -14.51 9.28
N PHE A 214 13.11 -14.85 7.99
CA PHE A 214 13.21 -16.24 7.54
C PHE A 214 14.45 -16.55 6.70
N PHE A 215 15.05 -15.57 6.02
CA PHE A 215 16.11 -15.85 5.04
C PHE A 215 17.46 -15.17 5.35
N ALA A 216 17.44 -13.96 5.91
CA ALA A 216 18.65 -13.19 6.15
C ALA A 216 19.48 -13.82 7.29
N THR A 217 20.53 -14.54 6.91
CA THR A 217 21.48 -15.19 7.84
C THR A 217 20.80 -16.08 8.88
N LYS A 218 19.76 -16.80 8.45
CA LYS A 218 19.01 -17.73 9.31
C LYS A 218 19.47 -19.17 9.14
N THR A 219 19.22 -19.96 10.18
CA THR A 219 19.52 -21.38 10.30
C THR A 219 18.30 -22.12 10.88
N PRO A 220 18.23 -23.46 10.77
CA PRO A 220 17.08 -24.22 11.26
C PRO A 220 16.87 -24.11 12.78
N THR A 221 17.91 -23.76 13.55
CA THR A 221 17.90 -23.66 15.01
C THR A 221 17.53 -22.27 15.52
N ASP A 222 17.48 -21.26 14.66
CA ASP A 222 17.03 -19.94 15.07
C ASP A 222 15.55 -19.96 15.47
N ALA A 223 15.18 -19.06 16.39
CA ALA A 223 13.77 -18.85 16.72
C ALA A 223 13.03 -18.28 15.50
N LEU A 224 11.76 -18.68 15.36
CA LEU A 224 10.86 -18.03 14.41
C LEU A 224 10.68 -16.55 14.78
N PRO A 225 10.51 -15.67 13.78
CA PRO A 225 10.14 -14.30 14.07
C PRO A 225 8.79 -14.26 14.81
N PRO A 226 8.53 -13.21 15.61
CA PRO A 226 7.20 -13.01 16.18
C PRO A 226 6.19 -12.73 15.08
N ASP A 227 4.95 -13.19 15.25
CA ASP A 227 3.87 -13.03 14.25
C ASP A 227 3.54 -11.56 13.96
N GLY A 228 3.68 -10.68 14.96
CA GLY A 228 3.35 -9.26 14.81
C GLY A 228 1.91 -9.05 14.32
N LEU A 229 1.72 -8.24 13.28
CA LEU A 229 0.46 -8.14 12.56
C LEU A 229 0.27 -9.39 11.69
N ALA A 230 -0.37 -10.40 12.27
CA ALA A 230 -0.60 -11.73 11.71
C ALA A 230 -1.68 -11.76 10.59
N LEU A 231 -1.85 -10.68 9.84
CA LEU A 231 -2.84 -10.53 8.78
C LEU A 231 -2.15 -10.12 7.49
N TYR A 232 -2.59 -10.70 6.37
CA TYR A 232 -2.05 -10.31 5.07
C TYR A 232 -3.11 -10.22 3.98
N VAL A 233 -2.76 -9.50 2.92
CA VAL A 233 -3.45 -9.50 1.62
C VAL A 233 -2.44 -9.77 0.50
N ASP A 234 -2.84 -10.50 -0.52
CA ASP A 234 -2.05 -10.59 -1.75
C ASP A 234 -2.11 -9.24 -2.50
N VAL A 235 -0.95 -8.80 -2.99
CA VAL A 235 -0.82 -7.53 -3.73
C VAL A 235 -1.71 -7.50 -4.97
N ARG A 236 -2.03 -8.65 -5.57
CA ARG A 236 -2.93 -8.75 -6.73
C ARG A 236 -4.39 -8.51 -6.33
N ASP A 237 -4.79 -8.97 -5.15
CA ASP A 237 -6.13 -8.74 -4.61
C ASP A 237 -6.28 -7.27 -4.19
N LEU A 238 -5.25 -6.72 -3.55
CA LEU A 238 -5.19 -5.29 -3.25
C LEU A 238 -5.22 -4.43 -4.52
N THR A 239 -4.56 -4.87 -5.59
CA THR A 239 -4.62 -4.18 -6.90
C THR A 239 -6.03 -4.21 -7.48
N THR A 240 -6.70 -5.35 -7.39
CA THR A 240 -8.09 -5.50 -7.80
C THR A 240 -9.01 -4.57 -6.99
N ALA A 241 -8.78 -4.43 -5.68
CA ALA A 241 -9.51 -3.48 -4.85
C ALA A 241 -9.31 -2.02 -5.29
N HIS A 242 -8.09 -1.60 -5.64
CA HIS A 242 -7.84 -0.25 -6.15
C HIS A 242 -8.59 0.04 -7.46
N ILE A 243 -8.62 -0.92 -8.38
CA ILE A 243 -9.32 -0.76 -9.65
C ILE A 243 -10.83 -0.78 -9.44
N SER A 244 -11.33 -1.69 -8.59
CA SER A 244 -12.76 -1.78 -8.27
C SER A 244 -13.28 -0.51 -7.60
N ALA A 245 -12.47 0.13 -6.75
CA ALA A 245 -12.81 1.38 -6.08
C ALA A 245 -13.07 2.57 -7.03
N MET A 246 -12.59 2.53 -8.29
CA MET A 246 -12.95 3.53 -9.31
C MET A 246 -14.06 3.08 -10.27
N GLU A 247 -14.37 1.79 -10.32
CA GLU A 247 -15.35 1.20 -11.26
C GLU A 247 -16.73 0.99 -10.62
N VAL A 248 -16.77 0.70 -9.32
CA VAL A 248 -17.99 0.40 -8.55
C VAL A 248 -18.49 1.69 -7.88
N ALA A 249 -19.68 2.15 -8.25
CA ALA A 249 -20.24 3.40 -7.73
C ALA A 249 -20.45 3.37 -6.21
N GLU A 250 -20.85 2.21 -5.68
CA GLU A 250 -21.07 1.98 -4.24
C GLU A 250 -19.78 2.01 -3.42
N ALA A 251 -18.61 1.95 -4.06
CA ALA A 251 -17.35 2.11 -3.37
C ALA A 251 -17.07 3.58 -2.98
N GLY A 252 -17.82 4.52 -3.56
CA GLY A 252 -17.63 5.94 -3.30
C GLY A 252 -17.92 6.32 -1.85
N ASN A 253 -17.03 7.13 -1.27
CA ASN A 253 -17.14 7.63 0.11
C ASN A 253 -17.11 6.50 1.16
N GLN A 254 -16.34 5.45 0.88
CA GLN A 254 -16.14 4.30 1.77
C GLN A 254 -14.68 4.14 2.20
N ARG A 255 -14.51 3.56 3.39
CA ARG A 255 -13.25 2.99 3.88
C ARG A 255 -13.35 1.48 3.71
N PHE A 256 -12.27 0.79 3.36
CA PHE A 256 -12.28 -0.67 3.20
C PHE A 256 -11.09 -1.34 3.87
N GLY A 257 -11.36 -2.31 4.75
CA GLY A 257 -10.35 -3.26 5.22
C GLY A 257 -10.09 -4.32 4.16
N ILE A 258 -8.94 -4.23 3.47
CA ILE A 258 -8.59 -5.21 2.43
C ILE A 258 -7.69 -6.29 3.04
N CYS A 259 -8.30 -7.34 3.56
CA CYS A 259 -7.62 -8.45 4.22
C CYS A 259 -7.94 -9.78 3.53
N GLY A 260 -6.91 -10.60 3.28
CA GLY A 260 -7.08 -11.94 2.72
C GLY A 260 -7.34 -12.95 3.84
N ARG A 261 -6.33 -13.20 4.68
CA ARG A 261 -6.45 -14.11 5.84
C ARG A 261 -5.37 -13.84 6.88
N GLU A 262 -5.51 -14.51 8.02
CA GLU A 262 -4.44 -14.62 9.01
C GLU A 262 -3.33 -15.59 8.56
N PHE A 263 -2.14 -15.37 9.11
CA PHE A 263 -0.99 -16.26 8.92
C PHE A 263 -0.19 -16.38 10.22
N ARG A 264 0.60 -17.46 10.34
CA ARG A 264 1.52 -17.65 11.46
C ARG A 264 2.95 -17.84 10.97
N SER A 265 3.92 -17.45 11.80
CA SER A 265 5.33 -17.61 11.47
C SER A 265 5.73 -19.08 11.28
N GLN A 266 5.09 -19.99 12.04
CA GLN A 266 5.28 -21.43 11.84
C GLN A 266 4.78 -21.89 10.47
N GLU A 267 3.60 -21.42 10.06
CA GLU A 267 3.01 -21.73 8.77
C GLU A 267 3.93 -21.28 7.61
N LEU A 268 4.47 -20.06 7.71
CA LEU A 268 5.43 -19.55 6.72
C LEU A 268 6.72 -20.40 6.68
N ALA A 269 7.26 -20.80 7.83
CA ALA A 269 8.43 -21.67 7.87
C ALA A 269 8.16 -23.02 7.20
N ASP A 270 7.02 -23.63 7.47
CA ASP A 270 6.63 -24.90 6.87
C ASP A 270 6.46 -24.75 5.35
N LEU A 271 5.76 -23.71 4.89
CA LEU A 271 5.60 -23.40 3.47
C LEU A 271 6.95 -23.20 2.77
N PHE A 272 7.84 -22.36 3.32
CA PHE A 272 9.14 -22.12 2.69
C PHE A 272 9.99 -23.37 2.60
N ARG A 273 9.99 -24.20 3.66
CA ARG A 273 10.81 -25.42 3.70
C ARG A 273 10.26 -26.53 2.82
N ASN A 274 8.95 -26.59 2.61
CA ASN A 274 8.32 -27.61 1.76
C ASN A 274 8.33 -27.21 0.28
N ASP A 275 8.11 -25.92 -0.02
CA ASP A 275 7.80 -25.48 -1.38
C ASP A 275 8.99 -24.79 -2.08
N LEU A 276 10.03 -24.37 -1.34
CA LEU A 276 11.22 -23.74 -1.90
C LEU A 276 12.43 -24.68 -1.80
N PRO A 277 12.86 -25.32 -2.91
CA PRO A 277 14.00 -26.22 -2.88
C PRO A 277 15.30 -25.52 -2.43
N GLY A 278 16.02 -26.13 -1.48
CA GLY A 278 17.36 -25.67 -1.07
C GLY A 278 17.38 -24.50 -0.10
N VAL A 279 16.25 -24.20 0.58
CA VAL A 279 16.19 -23.19 1.66
C VAL A 279 16.15 -23.83 3.05
N GLU A 280 16.03 -25.15 3.16
CA GLU A 280 15.81 -25.89 4.40
C GLU A 280 16.95 -25.72 5.41
N ALA A 281 18.16 -25.47 4.94
CA ALA A 281 19.33 -25.18 5.78
C ALA A 281 19.45 -23.68 6.15
N ARG A 282 18.60 -22.82 5.59
CA ARG A 282 18.67 -21.35 5.67
C ARG A 282 17.39 -20.68 6.19
N VAL A 283 16.44 -21.48 6.66
CA VAL A 283 15.15 -21.04 7.19
C VAL A 283 14.92 -21.67 8.57
N PRO A 284 14.49 -20.89 9.58
CA PRO A 284 14.15 -21.43 10.89
C PRO A 284 13.14 -22.58 10.80
N LYS A 285 13.30 -23.64 11.60
CA LYS A 285 12.40 -24.80 11.57
C LYS A 285 11.17 -24.63 12.46
N GLY A 286 11.35 -23.99 13.62
CA GLY A 286 10.30 -23.94 14.65
C GLY A 286 9.83 -25.34 15.09
N ARG A 287 8.51 -25.48 15.26
CA ARG A 287 7.77 -26.72 15.55
C ARG A 287 6.83 -27.03 14.38
N PRO A 288 7.27 -27.81 13.36
CA PRO A 288 6.46 -28.08 12.17
C PRO A 288 5.06 -28.56 12.50
N GLY A 289 4.04 -27.97 11.87
CA GLY A 289 2.63 -28.27 12.11
C GLY A 289 2.01 -27.60 13.34
N ASP A 290 2.77 -26.81 14.12
CA ASP A 290 2.24 -25.97 15.22
C ASP A 290 1.55 -24.72 14.67
N VAL A 291 0.49 -24.97 13.89
CA VAL A 291 -0.54 -23.98 13.50
C VAL A 291 -1.66 -24.07 14.54
N ASN A 292 -2.41 -22.98 14.77
CA ASN A 292 -3.42 -22.93 15.84
C ASN A 292 -4.45 -24.08 15.81
N LYS A 293 -5.09 -24.32 16.97
CA LYS A 293 -5.85 -25.52 17.38
C LYS A 293 -7.03 -25.98 16.51
N ASP A 294 -7.48 -25.22 15.52
CA ASP A 294 -8.61 -25.62 14.67
C ASP A 294 -8.21 -26.53 13.49
N GLY A 295 -6.90 -26.70 13.24
CA GLY A 295 -6.39 -27.73 12.32
C GLY A 295 -6.82 -27.56 10.86
N THR A 296 -7.44 -26.44 10.52
CA THR A 296 -7.79 -26.11 9.15
C THR A 296 -6.54 -25.69 8.40
N ARG A 297 -6.15 -26.50 7.40
CA ARG A 297 -5.38 -25.99 6.27
C ARG A 297 -6.29 -24.97 5.56
N MET A 298 -5.94 -23.68 5.64
CA MET A 298 -6.52 -22.67 4.75
C MET A 298 -5.96 -22.84 3.32
#